data_AF-A0A023ER09-F1
#
_entry.id   AF-A0A023ER09-F1
#
_cell.length_a   1.000
_cell.length_b   1.000
_cell.length_c   1.000
_cell.angle_alpha   90.00
_cell.angle_beta   90.00
_cell.angle_gamma   90.00
#
_symmetry.space_group_name_H-M   'P 1'
#
loop_
_entity.id
_entity.type
_entity.pdbx_description
1 polymer ?
#
loop_
_entity_poly.entity_id
_entity_poly.type
_entity_poly.pdbx_seq_one_letter_code
_entity_poly.pdbx_strand_id
1 'polypeptide(L)'
;HFSPSRSVRCRTVVTSTTFGCAFAKNIPRILPAWVLITSGNYSSEMAQLKAVLSAVLLCSAVALAQDIESCPQPPKHYSELGCKPIQDEGHKCPNRYECPTLTDRDGEKCYFNGHVYDVDSSLSMADQELVSCSPACRCNNRTTPASFVCAHIDCPEFFGRDDSCVYQYTSRGCCSSNKVCGKEVEKLDVCYLDGEQYMEGQKMYPKDESCHTCHCQKGFDNSTVVGNPNCYEFTCGIEVHNSDSVMQGCIPIYFGTDRCCPISWRCPDDKDTVIVEGRLDVDEPVDPKMQCTFGKLKLNYGDSISSDDKCVSCKCTVPPMPHCIQSRDC
;
A
#
# COMPACT_ATOMS: atom_id res chain seq x y z
N HIS A 1 16.28 -14.46 73.58
CA HIS A 1 17.68 -14.03 73.39
C HIS A 1 17.77 -13.20 72.10
N PHE A 2 18.11 -11.92 72.30
CA PHE A 2 18.68 -10.88 71.42
C PHE A 2 18.56 -10.93 69.87
N SER A 3 17.95 -9.85 69.35
CA SER A 3 18.29 -9.10 68.12
C SER A 3 19.22 -7.92 68.52
N PRO A 4 19.66 -6.92 67.71
CA PRO A 4 19.87 -6.74 66.24
C PRO A 4 21.26 -6.07 65.93
N SER A 5 21.43 -5.49 64.71
CA SER A 5 22.32 -4.34 64.31
C SER A 5 23.58 -4.67 63.47
N ARG A 6 24.25 -3.74 62.76
CA ARG A 6 23.94 -2.69 61.74
C ARG A 6 25.32 -2.06 61.38
N SER A 7 25.52 -1.60 60.13
CA SER A 7 26.48 -0.52 59.73
C SER A 7 27.99 -0.90 59.68
N VAL A 8 28.93 -0.34 58.88
CA VAL A 8 29.23 0.99 58.26
C VAL A 8 30.21 0.74 57.06
N ARG A 9 30.03 1.19 55.80
CA ARG A 9 30.29 2.50 55.11
C ARG A 9 31.76 2.96 54.92
N CYS A 10 32.20 3.17 53.66
CA CYS A 10 32.92 4.35 53.09
C CYS A 10 33.37 4.07 51.62
N ARG A 11 32.72 4.68 50.61
CA ARG A 11 33.04 5.92 49.86
C ARG A 11 34.18 5.81 48.83
N THR A 12 33.82 5.93 47.55
CA THR A 12 34.54 6.82 46.61
C THR A 12 33.52 7.46 45.66
N VAL A 13 33.69 8.76 45.47
CA VAL A 13 32.87 9.70 44.68
C VAL A 13 33.54 9.87 43.33
N VAL A 14 32.80 9.82 42.22
CA VAL A 14 33.11 10.65 41.04
C VAL A 14 31.80 11.05 40.34
N THR A 15 31.66 12.35 40.14
CA THR A 15 30.55 13.09 39.54
C THR A 15 30.81 13.43 38.07
N SER A 16 29.71 13.55 37.29
CA SER A 16 29.56 14.32 36.03
C SER A 16 30.38 13.84 34.81
N THR A 17 29.91 13.86 33.56
CA THR A 17 29.02 14.82 32.90
C THR A 17 28.37 14.18 31.66
N THR A 18 27.11 14.50 31.42
CA THR A 18 26.33 14.32 30.19
C THR A 18 26.96 15.03 28.98
N PHE A 19 26.99 14.38 27.81
CA PHE A 19 27.12 15.04 26.50
C PHE A 19 25.91 14.71 25.64
N GLY A 20 25.00 15.68 25.53
CA GLY A 20 24.06 15.78 24.41
C GLY A 20 24.76 16.44 23.23
N CYS A 21 24.60 15.88 22.03
CA CYS A 21 25.00 16.56 20.80
C CYS A 21 23.85 17.45 20.33
N ALA A 22 23.92 18.71 20.71
CA ALA A 22 23.20 19.79 20.06
C ALA A 22 23.95 20.19 18.78
N PHE A 23 23.22 20.26 17.67
CA PHE A 23 23.66 20.86 16.41
C PHE A 23 23.98 22.34 16.65
N ALA A 24 25.25 22.72 16.48
CA ALA A 24 25.68 24.10 16.39
C ALA A 24 26.48 24.32 15.09
N LYS A 25 26.00 25.30 14.33
CA LYS A 25 26.58 25.90 13.13
C LYS A 25 28.09 26.07 13.24
N ASN A 26 28.82 25.63 12.22
CA ASN A 26 30.08 26.27 11.86
C ASN A 26 30.27 26.27 10.33
N ILE A 27 30.14 27.46 9.77
CA ILE A 27 30.48 27.82 8.39
C ILE A 27 31.94 28.29 8.42
N PRO A 28 32.89 27.68 7.70
CA PRO A 28 34.13 28.36 7.37
C PRO A 28 33.94 29.18 6.10
N ARG A 29 34.01 30.51 6.26
CA ARG A 29 34.23 31.48 5.19
C ARG A 29 35.57 31.19 4.52
N ILE A 30 35.54 30.88 3.22
CA ILE A 30 36.72 30.87 2.35
C ILE A 30 36.89 32.31 1.84
N LEU A 31 37.96 32.98 2.27
CA LEU A 31 38.47 34.21 1.64
C LEU A 31 39.42 33.83 0.49
N PRO A 32 39.44 34.60 -0.62
CA PRO A 32 40.25 34.26 -1.79
C PRO A 32 41.70 34.73 -1.58
N ALA A 33 42.64 33.78 -1.58
CA ALA A 33 44.06 34.09 -1.73
C ALA A 33 44.35 34.40 -3.20
N TRP A 34 44.88 35.60 -3.44
CA TRP A 34 45.34 36.06 -4.74
C TRP A 34 46.52 35.20 -5.21
N VAL A 35 46.34 34.47 -6.31
CA VAL A 35 47.45 33.82 -7.03
C VAL A 35 47.95 34.79 -8.09
N LEU A 36 49.12 35.39 -7.83
CA LEU A 36 49.92 36.11 -8.81
C LEU A 36 50.39 35.13 -9.88
N ILE A 37 49.80 35.22 -11.07
CA ILE A 37 50.27 34.51 -12.26
C ILE A 37 51.54 35.24 -12.73
N THR A 38 52.70 34.64 -12.48
CA THR A 38 53.91 34.99 -13.22
C THR A 38 53.99 34.13 -14.47
N SER A 39 54.22 34.79 -15.58
CA SER A 39 54.29 34.25 -16.94
C SER A 39 55.40 33.19 -17.07
N GLY A 40 55.02 31.96 -17.42
CA GLY A 40 55.95 30.91 -17.81
C GLY A 40 55.25 29.92 -18.75
N ASN A 41 55.72 29.84 -20.00
CA ASN A 41 55.30 28.88 -21.01
C ASN A 41 55.38 27.44 -20.47
N TYR A 42 54.30 26.65 -20.57
CA TYR A 42 54.37 25.22 -20.93
C TYR A 42 52.96 24.66 -21.23
N SER A 43 52.74 24.22 -22.47
CA SER A 43 51.41 24.06 -23.10
C SER A 43 50.91 22.62 -23.22
N SER A 44 51.26 21.70 -22.31
CA SER A 44 50.90 20.28 -22.48
C SER A 44 50.31 19.59 -21.24
N GLU A 45 50.66 20.00 -20.02
CA GLU A 45 50.22 19.28 -18.80
C GLU A 45 48.79 19.63 -18.34
N MET A 46 48.32 20.87 -18.56
CA MET A 46 46.96 21.27 -18.18
C MET A 46 45.87 20.59 -19.02
N ALA A 47 46.18 20.12 -20.22
CA ALA A 47 45.22 19.42 -21.09
C ALA A 47 44.95 17.99 -20.57
N GLN A 48 45.99 17.30 -20.09
CA GLN A 48 45.85 15.95 -19.52
C GLN A 48 45.13 15.99 -18.16
N LEU A 49 45.44 16.97 -17.31
CA LEU A 49 44.78 17.11 -16.00
C LEU A 49 43.29 17.44 -16.12
N LYS A 50 42.91 18.29 -17.09
CA LYS A 50 41.50 18.61 -17.39
C LYS A 50 40.75 17.40 -17.95
N ALA A 51 41.36 16.63 -18.84
CA ALA A 51 40.74 15.43 -19.40
C ALA A 51 40.48 14.35 -18.35
N VAL A 52 41.42 14.14 -17.41
CA VAL A 52 41.28 13.19 -16.30
C VAL A 52 40.22 13.67 -15.30
N LEU A 53 40.20 14.96 -14.94
CA LEU A 53 39.17 15.53 -14.07
C LEU A 53 37.77 15.43 -14.69
N SER A 54 37.62 15.71 -15.99
CA SER A 54 36.35 15.57 -16.70
C SER A 54 35.90 14.11 -16.77
N ALA A 55 36.80 13.15 -17.01
CA ALA A 55 36.45 11.72 -17.03
C ALA A 55 36.05 11.21 -15.64
N VAL A 56 36.71 11.66 -14.57
CA VAL A 56 36.35 11.30 -13.18
C VAL A 56 35.02 11.94 -12.76
N LEU A 57 34.74 13.17 -13.16
CA LEU A 57 33.45 13.84 -12.93
C LEU A 57 32.29 13.20 -13.72
N LEU A 58 32.54 12.72 -14.95
CA LEU A 58 31.55 11.96 -15.70
C LEU A 58 31.34 10.54 -15.13
N CYS A 59 32.39 9.85 -14.68
CA CYS A 59 32.24 8.53 -14.03
C CYS A 59 31.56 8.60 -12.66
N SER A 60 31.76 9.68 -11.89
CA SER A 60 31.07 9.87 -10.59
C SER A 60 29.63 10.38 -10.74
N ALA A 61 29.27 10.98 -11.88
CA ALA A 61 27.88 11.28 -12.23
C ALA A 61 27.10 10.05 -12.70
N VAL A 62 27.75 9.08 -13.35
CA VAL A 62 27.10 7.83 -13.80
C VAL A 62 26.87 6.83 -12.65
N ALA A 63 27.61 6.95 -11.54
CA ALA A 63 27.47 6.04 -10.39
C ALA A 63 26.38 6.45 -9.37
N LEU A 64 25.68 7.57 -9.56
CA LEU A 64 24.64 8.05 -8.64
C LEU A 64 23.24 8.15 -9.25
N ALA A 65 23.06 7.68 -10.49
CA ALA A 65 21.74 7.30 -10.97
C ALA A 65 21.36 5.94 -10.37
N GLN A 66 21.27 5.85 -9.04
CA GLN A 66 20.46 4.81 -8.43
C GLN A 66 19.02 5.19 -8.74
N ASP A 67 18.38 4.39 -9.58
CA ASP A 67 16.95 4.48 -9.84
C ASP A 67 16.22 4.72 -8.51
N ILE A 68 15.61 5.90 -8.40
CA ILE A 68 14.54 6.15 -7.41
C ILE A 68 13.32 5.38 -7.93
N GLU A 69 13.48 4.08 -8.10
CA GLU A 69 12.37 3.17 -8.29
C GLU A 69 11.59 3.22 -6.98
N SER A 70 10.41 3.81 -7.03
CA SER A 70 9.46 3.82 -5.92
C SER A 70 9.14 2.37 -5.56
N CYS A 71 8.96 2.11 -4.27
CA CYS A 71 8.59 0.78 -3.83
C CYS A 71 7.25 0.37 -4.46
N PRO A 72 7.10 -0.89 -4.91
CA PRO A 72 5.83 -1.35 -5.44
C PRO A 72 4.76 -1.19 -4.37
N GLN A 73 3.59 -0.70 -4.77
CA GLN A 73 2.47 -0.59 -3.85
C GLN A 73 2.14 -1.98 -3.29
N PRO A 74 1.95 -2.10 -1.97
CA PRO A 74 1.55 -3.36 -1.41
C PRO A 74 0.17 -3.77 -1.93
N PRO A 75 -0.12 -5.07 -1.98
CA PRO A 75 -1.48 -5.54 -2.11
C PRO A 75 -2.40 -4.85 -1.09
N LYS A 76 -3.49 -4.23 -1.57
CA LYS A 76 -4.38 -3.36 -0.78
C LYS A 76 -4.93 -4.02 0.49
N HIS A 77 -5.09 -5.34 0.48
CA HIS A 77 -5.60 -6.06 1.64
C HIS A 77 -4.75 -5.84 2.88
N TYR A 78 -3.44 -5.67 2.75
CA TYR A 78 -2.58 -5.36 3.89
C TYR A 78 -2.95 -4.03 4.54
N SER A 79 -3.14 -2.98 3.75
CA SER A 79 -3.55 -1.66 4.28
C SER A 79 -4.94 -1.69 4.89
N GLU A 80 -5.92 -2.33 4.26
CA GLU A 80 -7.31 -2.36 4.76
C GLU A 80 -7.48 -3.23 6.00
N LEU A 81 -6.70 -4.30 6.13
CA LEU A 81 -6.71 -5.16 7.32
C LEU A 81 -5.87 -4.58 8.48
N GLY A 82 -5.35 -3.35 8.33
CA GLY A 82 -4.57 -2.65 9.35
C GLY A 82 -3.16 -3.20 9.55
N CYS A 83 -2.62 -3.93 8.58
CA CYS A 83 -1.27 -4.44 8.63
C CYS A 83 -0.25 -3.32 8.39
N LYS A 84 0.86 -3.36 9.13
CA LYS A 84 1.91 -2.35 9.08
C LYS A 84 3.11 -2.85 8.30
N PRO A 85 3.66 -2.07 7.35
CA PRO A 85 4.86 -2.44 6.63
C PRO A 85 6.06 -2.48 7.57
N ILE A 86 6.89 -3.51 7.45
CA ILE A 86 8.19 -3.59 8.11
C ILE A 86 9.28 -3.67 7.06
N GLN A 87 10.32 -2.86 7.25
CA GLN A 87 11.51 -2.80 6.40
C GLN A 87 12.71 -3.23 7.24
N ASP A 88 13.24 -4.42 6.96
CA ASP A 88 14.48 -4.87 7.60
C ASP A 88 15.70 -4.12 7.08
N GLU A 89 16.77 -4.16 7.87
CA GLU A 89 18.10 -3.73 7.46
C GLU A 89 18.49 -4.37 6.12
N GLY A 90 19.07 -3.56 5.24
CA GLY A 90 19.49 -4.00 3.90
C GLY A 90 18.39 -4.02 2.83
N HIS A 91 17.11 -3.83 3.18
CA HIS A 91 16.02 -3.75 2.20
C HIS A 91 15.70 -2.30 1.85
N LYS A 92 15.51 -1.99 0.56
CA LYS A 92 15.07 -0.66 0.09
C LYS A 92 13.58 -0.41 0.36
N CYS A 93 12.78 -1.47 0.35
CA CYS A 93 11.33 -1.45 0.48
C CYS A 93 10.87 -2.38 1.60
N PRO A 94 9.64 -2.19 2.14
CA PRO A 94 9.05 -3.13 3.08
C PRO A 94 9.07 -4.55 2.51
N ASN A 95 9.65 -5.47 3.27
CA ASN A 95 9.86 -6.86 2.86
C ASN A 95 8.90 -7.83 3.56
N ARG A 96 8.16 -7.35 4.58
CA ARG A 96 7.05 -8.06 5.23
C ARG A 96 6.08 -7.09 5.89
N TYR A 97 4.98 -7.63 6.40
CA TYR A 97 3.98 -6.89 7.16
C TYR A 97 3.76 -7.50 8.55
N GLU A 98 3.36 -6.66 9.49
CA GLU A 98 2.81 -7.08 10.79
C GLU A 98 1.31 -6.79 10.80
N CYS A 99 0.51 -7.84 10.74
CA CYS A 99 -0.94 -7.76 10.78
C CYS A 99 -1.47 -7.88 12.22
N PRO A 100 -2.58 -7.21 12.57
CA PRO A 100 -3.31 -7.53 13.78
C PRO A 100 -3.82 -8.97 13.73
N THR A 101 -4.16 -9.55 14.88
CA THR A 101 -4.73 -10.90 14.90
C THR A 101 -6.11 -10.90 14.25
N LEU A 102 -6.21 -11.49 13.06
CA LEU A 102 -7.44 -11.51 12.25
C LEU A 102 -8.32 -12.74 12.55
N THR A 103 -7.71 -13.87 12.88
CA THR A 103 -8.39 -15.16 13.10
C THR A 103 -8.96 -15.32 14.51
N ASP A 104 -8.40 -14.62 15.50
CA ASP A 104 -8.79 -14.76 16.91
C ASP A 104 -9.78 -13.65 17.35
N ARG A 105 -10.46 -13.06 16.36
CA ARG A 105 -11.47 -12.04 16.58
C ARG A 105 -12.71 -12.65 17.23
N ASP A 106 -13.46 -11.82 17.95
CA ASP A 106 -14.74 -12.21 18.54
C ASP A 106 -15.74 -12.46 17.42
N GLY A 107 -16.13 -13.73 17.25
CA GLY A 107 -17.07 -14.16 16.21
C GLY A 107 -18.49 -13.61 16.36
N GLU A 108 -18.79 -12.93 17.47
CA GLU A 108 -20.07 -12.23 17.70
C GLU A 108 -19.97 -10.71 17.42
N LYS A 109 -18.85 -10.24 16.87
CA LYS A 109 -18.64 -8.82 16.53
C LYS A 109 -18.25 -8.65 15.07
N CYS A 110 -18.57 -7.49 14.52
CA CYS A 110 -18.13 -7.10 13.19
C CYS A 110 -16.98 -6.11 13.27
N TYR A 111 -16.08 -6.18 12.30
CA TYR A 111 -14.87 -5.37 12.25
C TYR A 111 -14.85 -4.64 10.92
N PHE A 112 -14.53 -3.34 10.95
CA PHE A 112 -14.28 -2.60 9.72
C PHE A 112 -13.40 -1.40 10.01
N ASN A 113 -12.34 -1.23 9.20
CA ASN A 113 -11.50 -0.03 9.22
C ASN A 113 -10.90 0.24 10.61
N GLY A 114 -10.55 -0.82 11.33
CA GLY A 114 -10.01 -0.76 12.70
C GLY A 114 -11.06 -0.51 13.80
N HIS A 115 -12.33 -0.33 13.46
CA HIS A 115 -13.43 -0.22 14.42
C HIS A 115 -14.09 -1.57 14.68
N VAL A 116 -14.64 -1.71 15.89
CA VAL A 116 -15.37 -2.90 16.34
C VAL A 116 -16.84 -2.52 16.56
N TYR A 117 -17.73 -3.33 16.02
CA TYR A 117 -19.17 -3.09 15.98
C TYR A 117 -19.92 -4.22 16.68
N ASP A 118 -20.81 -3.86 17.59
CA ASP A 118 -21.72 -4.81 18.24
C ASP A 118 -22.84 -5.24 17.26
N VAL A 119 -23.44 -6.41 17.52
CA VAL A 119 -24.60 -6.90 16.75
C VAL A 119 -25.71 -5.84 16.71
N ASP A 120 -26.40 -5.76 15.58
CA ASP A 120 -27.45 -4.80 15.24
C ASP A 120 -27.00 -3.33 15.07
N SER A 121 -25.74 -3.01 15.40
CA SER A 121 -25.18 -1.68 15.16
C SER A 121 -24.96 -1.42 13.66
N SER A 122 -25.13 -0.17 13.26
CA SER A 122 -24.81 0.31 11.91
C SER A 122 -23.38 0.81 11.84
N LEU A 123 -22.80 0.80 10.64
CA LEU A 123 -21.54 1.51 10.39
C LEU A 123 -21.65 2.97 10.83
N SER A 124 -20.56 3.51 11.36
CA SER A 124 -20.45 4.96 11.59
C SER A 124 -20.63 5.70 10.26
N MET A 125 -21.06 6.96 10.31
CA MET A 125 -21.23 7.76 9.08
C MET A 125 -19.93 7.83 8.26
N ALA A 126 -18.79 7.99 8.93
CA ALA A 126 -17.48 8.04 8.28
C ALA A 126 -17.13 6.72 7.58
N ASP A 127 -17.39 5.58 8.22
CA ASP A 127 -17.13 4.27 7.61
C ASP A 127 -18.11 3.95 6.48
N GLN A 128 -19.38 4.35 6.62
CA GLN A 128 -20.39 4.18 5.58
C GLN A 128 -20.06 4.97 4.30
N GLU A 129 -19.37 6.11 4.41
CA GLU A 129 -18.87 6.88 3.25
C GLU A 129 -17.74 6.17 2.50
N LEU A 130 -16.96 5.30 3.16
CA LEU A 130 -15.89 4.52 2.53
C LEU A 130 -16.43 3.39 1.66
N VAL A 131 -17.59 2.84 2.02
CA VAL A 131 -18.30 1.77 1.29
C VAL A 131 -19.65 2.28 0.78
N SER A 132 -19.65 3.42 0.10
CA SER A 132 -20.87 4.11 -0.34
C SER A 132 -21.77 3.30 -1.28
N CYS A 133 -21.21 2.30 -1.98
CA CYS A 133 -21.97 1.35 -2.81
C CYS A 133 -22.64 0.23 -2.01
N SER A 134 -22.45 0.21 -0.70
CA SER A 134 -23.00 -0.79 0.22
C SER A 134 -23.78 -0.06 1.31
N PRO A 135 -24.95 0.52 1.00
CA PRO A 135 -25.67 1.35 1.95
C PRO A 135 -26.29 0.53 3.09
N ALA A 136 -26.56 1.22 4.20
CA ALA A 136 -27.31 0.69 5.34
C ALA A 136 -26.73 -0.61 5.92
N CYS A 137 -25.40 -0.74 5.94
CA CYS A 137 -24.73 -1.88 6.55
C CYS A 137 -25.05 -1.98 8.05
N ARG A 138 -25.37 -3.20 8.49
CA ARG A 138 -25.56 -3.55 9.90
C ARG A 138 -24.78 -4.79 10.26
N CYS A 139 -24.16 -4.78 11.44
CA CYS A 139 -23.56 -5.97 11.99
C CYS A 139 -24.65 -6.98 12.35
N ASN A 140 -24.49 -8.22 11.89
CA ASN A 140 -25.49 -9.27 12.03
C ASN A 140 -24.81 -10.57 12.49
N ASN A 141 -25.42 -11.28 13.44
CA ASN A 141 -24.91 -12.55 13.96
C ASN A 141 -25.70 -13.78 13.50
N ARG A 142 -26.59 -13.62 12.51
CA ARG A 142 -27.21 -14.74 11.80
C ARG A 142 -26.23 -15.37 10.80
N THR A 143 -25.14 -14.67 10.49
CA THR A 143 -23.95 -15.23 9.87
C THR A 143 -23.02 -15.79 10.94
N THR A 144 -22.22 -16.79 10.59
CA THR A 144 -21.23 -17.37 11.49
C THR A 144 -19.89 -17.40 10.76
N PRO A 145 -18.92 -16.54 11.11
CA PRO A 145 -18.98 -15.51 12.16
C PRO A 145 -19.92 -14.34 11.83
N ALA A 146 -20.21 -13.50 12.82
CA ALA A 146 -20.96 -12.27 12.62
C ALA A 146 -20.30 -11.39 11.55
N SER A 147 -21.11 -10.84 10.65
CA SER A 147 -20.64 -10.06 9.51
C SER A 147 -21.59 -8.91 9.19
N PHE A 148 -21.12 -7.97 8.37
CA PHE A 148 -21.98 -6.91 7.88
C PHE A 148 -22.95 -7.44 6.83
N VAL A 149 -24.23 -7.10 7.00
CA VAL A 149 -25.26 -7.25 5.98
C VAL A 149 -25.68 -5.86 5.55
N CYS A 150 -25.48 -5.55 4.27
CA CYS A 150 -25.78 -4.26 3.67
C CYS A 150 -26.95 -4.37 2.69
N ALA A 151 -27.65 -3.27 2.46
CA ALA A 151 -28.61 -3.20 1.39
C ALA A 151 -27.89 -3.18 0.03
N HIS A 152 -28.51 -3.77 -0.98
CA HIS A 152 -28.05 -3.63 -2.35
C HIS A 152 -28.47 -2.26 -2.88
N ILE A 153 -27.60 -1.59 -3.64
CA ILE A 153 -27.93 -0.36 -4.34
C ILE A 153 -28.01 -0.63 -5.84
N ASP A 154 -29.17 -0.32 -6.39
CA ASP A 154 -29.45 -0.39 -7.82
C ASP A 154 -29.36 1.02 -8.39
N CYS A 155 -28.27 1.31 -9.11
CA CYS A 155 -28.07 2.66 -9.66
C CYS A 155 -29.02 2.91 -10.84
N PRO A 156 -29.87 3.96 -10.79
CA PRO A 156 -30.89 4.22 -11.81
C PRO A 156 -30.34 4.32 -13.23
N GLU A 157 -29.10 4.82 -13.38
CA GLU A 157 -28.43 4.93 -14.68
C GLU A 157 -28.27 3.61 -15.43
N PHE A 158 -28.30 2.46 -14.74
CA PHE A 158 -28.13 1.14 -15.37
C PHE A 158 -29.42 0.55 -15.94
N PHE A 159 -30.60 1.09 -15.60
CA PHE A 159 -31.89 0.58 -16.09
C PHE A 159 -32.40 1.28 -17.37
N GLY A 160 -31.65 2.24 -17.90
CA GLY A 160 -32.07 3.03 -19.05
C GLY A 160 -31.09 4.15 -19.34
N ARG A 161 -29.84 3.77 -19.65
CA ARG A 161 -28.80 4.75 -19.95
C ARG A 161 -29.16 5.52 -21.22
N ASP A 162 -29.13 6.84 -21.11
CA ASP A 162 -29.24 7.73 -22.26
C ASP A 162 -27.84 8.16 -22.68
N ASP A 163 -27.37 7.61 -23.81
CA ASP A 163 -26.04 7.89 -24.35
C ASP A 163 -25.88 9.35 -24.81
N SER A 164 -26.98 10.11 -24.94
CA SER A 164 -26.94 11.55 -25.23
C SER A 164 -26.73 12.43 -23.98
N CYS A 165 -26.64 11.81 -22.80
CA CYS A 165 -26.47 12.50 -21.53
C CYS A 165 -25.14 12.14 -20.85
N VAL A 166 -24.57 13.12 -20.13
CA VAL A 166 -23.44 12.93 -19.23
C VAL A 166 -23.94 12.80 -17.80
N TYR A 167 -23.74 11.62 -17.22
CA TYR A 167 -24.09 11.32 -15.82
C TYR A 167 -23.08 11.97 -14.86
N GLN A 168 -23.60 12.66 -13.86
CA GLN A 168 -22.84 13.45 -12.90
C GLN A 168 -22.70 12.66 -11.61
N TYR A 169 -21.49 12.54 -11.10
CA TYR A 169 -21.18 11.84 -9.86
C TYR A 169 -20.66 12.81 -8.81
N THR A 170 -21.03 12.57 -7.55
CA THR A 170 -20.40 13.25 -6.41
C THR A 170 -19.09 12.54 -6.05
N SER A 171 -18.21 13.25 -5.36
CA SER A 171 -17.03 12.62 -4.73
C SER A 171 -17.47 11.45 -3.84
N ARG A 172 -16.83 10.28 -4.03
CA ARG A 172 -17.16 9.00 -3.39
C ARG A 172 -18.60 8.49 -3.57
N GLY A 173 -19.44 9.13 -4.38
CA GLY A 173 -20.81 8.68 -4.62
C GLY A 173 -20.84 7.37 -5.40
N CYS A 174 -21.71 6.44 -5.02
CA CYS A 174 -21.85 5.18 -5.76
C CYS A 174 -22.52 5.40 -7.12
N CYS A 175 -23.76 5.90 -7.08
CA CYS A 175 -24.57 6.17 -8.26
C CYS A 175 -24.47 7.62 -8.70
N SER A 176 -24.94 7.90 -9.92
CA SER A 176 -25.08 9.26 -10.41
C SER A 176 -26.05 10.06 -9.57
N SER A 177 -25.70 11.30 -9.26
CA SER A 177 -26.57 12.24 -8.54
C SER A 177 -27.47 13.03 -9.50
N ASN A 178 -27.05 13.19 -10.75
CA ASN A 178 -27.80 13.87 -11.79
C ASN A 178 -27.31 13.45 -13.19
N LYS A 179 -27.91 14.00 -14.26
CA LYS A 179 -27.40 13.94 -15.62
C LYS A 179 -27.60 15.26 -16.35
N VAL A 180 -26.68 15.58 -17.26
CA VAL A 180 -26.74 16.74 -18.16
C VAL A 180 -26.95 16.23 -19.57
N CYS A 181 -27.93 16.77 -20.28
CA CYS A 181 -28.34 16.27 -21.60
C CYS A 181 -28.47 17.39 -22.62
N GLY A 182 -28.41 17.04 -23.91
CA GLY A 182 -28.62 17.97 -25.01
C GLY A 182 -27.55 19.07 -25.07
N LYS A 183 -27.95 20.29 -25.42
CA LYS A 183 -27.02 21.43 -25.64
C LYS A 183 -26.25 21.86 -24.39
N GLU A 184 -26.71 21.49 -23.20
CA GLU A 184 -26.00 21.82 -21.96
C GLU A 184 -24.71 21.00 -21.80
N VAL A 185 -24.59 19.85 -22.48
CA VAL A 185 -23.36 19.05 -22.51
C VAL A 185 -22.20 19.84 -23.15
N GLU A 186 -22.49 20.69 -24.14
CA GLU A 186 -21.48 21.53 -24.81
C GLU A 186 -20.84 22.57 -23.89
N LYS A 187 -21.43 22.82 -22.71
CA LYS A 187 -20.90 23.76 -21.71
C LYS A 187 -20.05 23.10 -20.63
N LEU A 188 -20.02 21.76 -20.59
CA LEU A 188 -19.22 21.04 -19.60
C LEU A 188 -17.74 21.20 -19.89
N ASP A 189 -16.95 21.38 -18.84
CA ASP A 189 -15.49 21.33 -18.97
C ASP A 189 -15.04 19.91 -19.36
N VAL A 190 -13.83 19.81 -19.92
CA VAL A 190 -13.24 18.56 -20.42
C VAL A 190 -11.97 18.25 -19.64
N CYS A 191 -11.85 17.00 -19.20
CA CYS A 191 -10.64 16.45 -18.57
C CYS A 191 -10.01 15.40 -19.47
N TYR A 192 -8.72 15.16 -19.27
CA TYR A 192 -7.99 14.09 -19.94
C TYR A 192 -7.27 13.24 -18.90
N LEU A 193 -7.40 11.92 -18.97
CA LEU A 193 -6.69 10.97 -18.13
C LEU A 193 -6.26 9.78 -19.01
N ASP A 194 -4.99 9.38 -18.95
CA ASP A 194 -4.44 8.25 -19.72
C ASP A 194 -4.74 8.28 -21.23
N GLY A 195 -4.75 9.48 -21.81
CA GLY A 195 -5.07 9.72 -23.23
C GLY A 195 -6.56 9.66 -23.57
N GLU A 196 -7.44 9.43 -22.60
CA GLU A 196 -8.88 9.40 -22.77
C GLU A 196 -9.53 10.73 -22.34
N GLN A 197 -10.55 11.15 -23.09
CA GLN A 197 -11.30 12.38 -22.83
C GLN A 197 -12.52 12.08 -21.96
N TYR A 198 -12.73 12.91 -20.94
CA TYR A 198 -13.86 12.84 -20.02
C TYR A 198 -14.55 14.21 -19.94
N MET A 199 -15.87 14.19 -19.75
CA MET A 199 -16.68 15.38 -19.51
C MET A 199 -16.83 15.63 -18.01
N GLU A 200 -16.96 16.90 -17.63
CA GLU A 200 -17.17 17.33 -16.25
C GLU A 200 -18.29 16.54 -15.57
N GLY A 201 -18.00 16.07 -14.34
CA GLY A 201 -18.87 15.24 -13.53
C GLY A 201 -18.73 13.73 -13.73
N GLN A 202 -17.98 13.27 -14.73
CA GLN A 202 -17.72 11.85 -14.93
C GLN A 202 -16.68 11.30 -13.94
N LYS A 203 -16.84 10.03 -13.55
CA LYS A 203 -15.78 9.24 -12.92
C LYS A 203 -14.74 8.83 -13.96
N MET A 204 -13.49 8.79 -13.55
CA MET A 204 -12.34 8.37 -14.36
C MET A 204 -11.53 7.36 -13.56
N TYR A 205 -11.04 6.32 -14.22
CA TYR A 205 -10.33 5.21 -13.60
C TYR A 205 -8.91 5.13 -14.18
N PRO A 206 -7.88 5.59 -13.43
CA PRO A 206 -6.49 5.50 -13.87
C PRO A 206 -6.07 4.05 -14.14
N LYS A 207 -5.30 3.83 -15.22
CA LYS A 207 -4.81 2.50 -15.60
C LYS A 207 -3.67 2.03 -14.71
N ASP A 208 -2.74 2.92 -14.38
CA ASP A 208 -1.54 2.59 -13.61
C ASP A 208 -1.76 2.71 -12.09
N GLU A 209 -2.65 3.61 -11.67
CA GLU A 209 -3.01 3.82 -10.26
C GLU A 209 -4.38 3.20 -9.97
N SER A 210 -4.48 1.87 -10.15
CA SER A 210 -5.74 1.10 -10.13
C SER A 210 -6.56 1.21 -8.83
N CYS A 211 -5.94 1.65 -7.73
CA CYS A 211 -6.62 1.95 -6.46
C CYS A 211 -7.26 3.32 -6.35
N HIS A 212 -7.14 4.15 -7.38
CA HIS A 212 -7.69 5.48 -7.37
C HIS A 212 -8.93 5.56 -8.26
N THR A 213 -9.85 6.43 -7.86
CA THR A 213 -10.90 6.94 -8.73
C THR A 213 -10.77 8.44 -8.78
N CYS A 214 -10.78 9.00 -9.98
CA CYS A 214 -10.77 10.43 -10.20
C CYS A 214 -12.16 10.90 -10.65
N HIS A 215 -12.45 12.18 -10.43
CA HIS A 215 -13.64 12.84 -10.94
C HIS A 215 -13.21 13.96 -11.86
N CYS A 216 -13.78 14.00 -13.07
CA CYS A 216 -13.55 15.11 -13.96
C CYS A 216 -14.22 16.36 -13.37
N GLN A 217 -13.41 17.35 -13.05
CA GLN A 217 -13.83 18.64 -12.52
C GLN A 217 -13.12 19.74 -13.29
N LYS A 218 -13.70 20.93 -13.32
CA LYS A 218 -13.07 22.10 -13.94
C LYS A 218 -11.64 22.29 -13.39
N GLY A 219 -10.67 22.37 -14.29
CA GLY A 219 -9.27 22.56 -13.94
C GLY A 219 -8.56 21.29 -13.43
N PHE A 220 -9.08 20.10 -13.76
CA PHE A 220 -8.41 18.83 -13.49
C PHE A 220 -6.98 18.83 -14.06
N ASP A 221 -6.01 18.70 -13.16
CA ASP A 221 -4.62 18.44 -13.50
C ASP A 221 -4.41 16.94 -13.67
N ASN A 222 -3.87 16.51 -14.80
CA ASN A 222 -3.61 15.11 -15.10
C ASN A 222 -2.14 14.72 -14.95
N SER A 223 -1.30 15.62 -14.41
CA SER A 223 0.13 15.37 -14.21
C SER A 223 0.40 14.29 -13.15
N THR A 224 -0.46 14.19 -12.13
CA THR A 224 -0.37 13.20 -11.06
C THR A 224 -1.75 12.76 -10.60
N VAL A 225 -1.92 11.46 -10.32
CA VAL A 225 -3.13 10.90 -9.69
C VAL A 225 -3.01 10.93 -8.17
N VAL A 226 -1.88 10.44 -7.63
CA VAL A 226 -1.62 10.42 -6.19
C VAL A 226 -1.44 11.85 -5.68
N GLY A 227 -2.22 12.23 -4.67
CA GLY A 227 -2.21 13.59 -4.10
C GLY A 227 -3.05 14.61 -4.88
N ASN A 228 -3.71 14.20 -5.97
CA ASN A 228 -4.62 15.06 -6.71
C ASN A 228 -5.92 15.27 -5.92
N PRO A 229 -6.41 16.50 -5.73
CA PRO A 229 -7.64 16.75 -4.97
C PRO A 229 -8.91 16.17 -5.64
N ASN A 230 -8.86 15.89 -6.94
CA ASN A 230 -9.97 15.30 -7.69
C ASN A 230 -9.88 13.76 -7.77
N CYS A 231 -8.80 13.18 -7.25
CA CYS A 231 -8.64 11.73 -7.17
C CYS A 231 -8.63 11.31 -5.71
N TYR A 232 -9.22 10.16 -5.43
CA TYR A 232 -9.12 9.55 -4.12
C TYR A 232 -8.85 8.07 -4.27
N GLU A 233 -8.10 7.55 -3.32
CA GLU A 233 -7.99 6.12 -3.13
C GLU A 233 -9.34 5.60 -2.61
N PHE A 234 -9.86 4.55 -3.23
CA PHE A 234 -11.09 3.90 -2.77
C PHE A 234 -10.77 2.68 -1.89
N THR A 235 -11.76 2.30 -1.10
CA THR A 235 -11.71 1.15 -0.19
C THR A 235 -12.44 -0.02 -0.87
N CYS A 236 -11.80 -1.18 -0.91
CA CYS A 236 -12.39 -2.43 -1.40
C CYS A 236 -13.47 -2.95 -0.45
N GLY A 237 -13.43 -2.52 0.82
CA GLY A 237 -14.44 -2.88 1.82
C GLY A 237 -14.25 -4.31 2.30
N ILE A 238 -12.99 -4.78 2.40
CA ILE A 238 -12.69 -6.21 2.61
C ILE A 238 -13.41 -6.78 3.82
N GLU A 239 -13.40 -6.10 4.96
CA GLU A 239 -14.05 -6.64 6.17
C GLU A 239 -15.59 -6.52 6.12
N VAL A 240 -16.13 -5.59 5.31
CA VAL A 240 -17.57 -5.48 5.05
C VAL A 240 -18.05 -6.62 4.16
N HIS A 241 -17.29 -6.95 3.12
CA HIS A 241 -17.71 -7.88 2.08
C HIS A 241 -17.24 -9.31 2.30
N ASN A 242 -16.10 -9.52 2.96
CA ASN A 242 -15.39 -10.79 3.02
C ASN A 242 -14.86 -11.09 4.43
N SER A 243 -15.57 -10.65 5.48
CA SER A 243 -15.18 -10.87 6.88
C SER A 243 -15.05 -12.35 7.23
N ASP A 244 -15.95 -13.18 6.72
CA ASP A 244 -15.93 -14.63 6.86
C ASP A 244 -14.64 -15.23 6.29
N SER A 245 -14.25 -14.80 5.08
CA SER A 245 -13.03 -15.24 4.40
C SER A 245 -11.79 -14.83 5.19
N VAL A 246 -11.74 -13.58 5.67
CA VAL A 246 -10.63 -13.06 6.48
C VAL A 246 -10.48 -13.87 7.77
N MET A 247 -11.58 -14.15 8.46
CA MET A 247 -11.57 -14.90 9.72
C MET A 247 -11.21 -16.38 9.55
N GLN A 248 -11.54 -16.97 8.40
CA GLN A 248 -11.16 -18.35 8.06
C GLN A 248 -9.70 -18.48 7.59
N GLY A 249 -8.95 -17.37 7.53
CA GLY A 249 -7.57 -17.38 7.06
C GLY A 249 -7.46 -17.59 5.54
N CYS A 250 -8.50 -17.22 4.80
CA CYS A 250 -8.48 -17.24 3.35
C CYS A 250 -7.58 -16.12 2.80
N ILE A 251 -7.01 -16.35 1.63
CA ILE A 251 -6.07 -15.43 0.97
C ILE A 251 -6.70 -14.79 -0.26
N PRO A 252 -6.35 -13.54 -0.58
CA PRO A 252 -6.97 -12.82 -1.69
C PRO A 252 -6.50 -13.36 -3.04
N ILE A 253 -7.42 -13.38 -4.00
CA ILE A 253 -7.17 -13.62 -5.42
C ILE A 253 -7.30 -12.30 -6.17
N TYR A 254 -6.20 -11.87 -6.78
CA TYR A 254 -6.12 -10.68 -7.61
C TYR A 254 -6.20 -11.02 -9.10
N PHE A 255 -6.59 -10.07 -9.94
CA PHE A 255 -6.68 -10.28 -11.39
C PHE A 255 -5.46 -9.70 -12.12
N GLY A 256 -4.72 -10.56 -12.83
CA GLY A 256 -3.51 -10.17 -13.57
C GLY A 256 -2.46 -9.50 -12.67
N THR A 257 -1.99 -8.31 -13.05
CA THR A 257 -1.00 -7.55 -12.28
C THR A 257 -1.62 -6.53 -11.32
N ASP A 258 -2.94 -6.41 -11.29
CA ASP A 258 -3.63 -5.46 -10.42
C ASP A 258 -3.57 -5.94 -8.97
N ARG A 259 -3.12 -5.06 -8.07
CA ARG A 259 -2.97 -5.34 -6.64
C ARG A 259 -3.94 -4.56 -5.79
N CYS A 260 -4.92 -3.90 -6.41
CA CYS A 260 -5.89 -3.10 -5.68
C CYS A 260 -6.94 -3.95 -5.00
N CYS A 261 -8.07 -4.25 -5.63
CA CYS A 261 -9.10 -5.05 -4.97
C CYS A 261 -9.00 -6.51 -5.38
N PRO A 262 -9.01 -7.44 -4.41
CA PRO A 262 -9.19 -8.85 -4.71
C PRO A 262 -10.52 -9.05 -5.44
N ILE A 263 -10.54 -9.93 -6.44
CA ILE A 263 -11.75 -10.34 -7.16
C ILE A 263 -12.42 -11.55 -6.50
N SER A 264 -11.68 -12.29 -5.68
CA SER A 264 -12.15 -13.47 -4.97
C SER A 264 -11.20 -13.84 -3.83
N TRP A 265 -11.50 -14.89 -3.09
CA TRP A 265 -10.71 -15.39 -1.96
C TRP A 265 -10.57 -16.91 -2.03
N ARG A 266 -9.39 -17.41 -1.67
CA ARG A 266 -9.11 -18.84 -1.57
C ARG A 266 -8.95 -19.23 -0.11
N CYS A 267 -9.78 -20.13 0.38
CA CYS A 267 -9.69 -20.64 1.74
C CYS A 267 -8.77 -21.86 1.83
N PRO A 268 -8.13 -22.11 2.99
CA PRO A 268 -7.31 -23.30 3.18
C PRO A 268 -8.15 -24.59 3.07
N ASP A 269 -7.62 -25.58 2.37
CA ASP A 269 -8.15 -26.93 2.26
C ASP A 269 -7.13 -27.95 2.81
N ASP A 270 -7.60 -29.05 3.40
CA ASP A 270 -6.70 -30.09 3.95
C ASP A 270 -5.86 -30.81 2.87
N LYS A 271 -6.23 -30.68 1.59
CA LYS A 271 -5.46 -31.20 0.44
C LYS A 271 -4.39 -30.23 -0.06
N ASP A 272 -4.36 -29.01 0.44
CA ASP A 272 -3.35 -28.04 0.02
C ASP A 272 -1.95 -28.51 0.41
N THR A 273 -1.01 -28.35 -0.52
CA THR A 273 0.40 -28.69 -0.33
C THR A 273 1.30 -27.54 -0.75
N VAL A 274 2.49 -27.48 -0.16
CA VAL A 274 3.52 -26.50 -0.53
C VAL A 274 4.34 -27.03 -1.70
N ILE A 275 4.45 -26.25 -2.76
CA ILE A 275 5.33 -26.49 -3.89
C ILE A 275 6.59 -25.65 -3.69
N VAL A 276 7.72 -26.35 -3.54
CA VAL A 276 9.04 -25.73 -3.37
C VAL A 276 9.69 -25.61 -4.74
N GLU A 277 9.83 -24.39 -5.24
CA GLU A 277 10.48 -24.13 -6.54
C GLU A 277 11.90 -23.59 -6.32
N GLY A 278 12.90 -24.26 -6.90
CA GLY A 278 14.24 -23.71 -7.08
C GLY A 278 15.12 -23.56 -5.83
N ARG A 279 14.72 -24.12 -4.69
CA ARG A 279 15.54 -24.11 -3.46
C ARG A 279 16.44 -25.35 -3.42
N LEU A 280 17.76 -25.15 -3.54
CA LEU A 280 18.76 -26.23 -3.41
C LEU A 280 19.04 -26.58 -1.93
N ASP A 281 18.89 -25.60 -1.04
CA ASP A 281 19.22 -25.72 0.38
C ASP A 281 17.94 -25.62 1.24
N VAL A 282 17.26 -26.76 1.40
CA VAL A 282 16.02 -26.86 2.19
C VAL A 282 16.28 -26.78 3.71
N ASP A 283 17.55 -26.96 4.12
CA ASP A 283 17.96 -27.14 5.51
C ASP A 283 18.46 -25.86 6.21
N GLU A 284 18.49 -24.70 5.54
CA GLU A 284 18.86 -23.45 6.21
C GLU A 284 17.74 -22.97 7.15
N PRO A 285 18.08 -22.50 8.37
CA PRO A 285 17.10 -21.96 9.30
C PRO A 285 16.50 -20.66 8.74
N VAL A 286 15.26 -20.74 8.27
CA VAL A 286 14.50 -19.59 7.79
C VAL A 286 13.93 -18.82 8.97
N ASP A 287 14.08 -17.49 8.98
CA ASP A 287 13.41 -16.63 9.96
C ASP A 287 11.88 -16.83 9.86
N PRO A 288 11.20 -17.27 10.93
CA PRO A 288 9.76 -17.44 10.93
C PRO A 288 8.97 -16.18 10.54
N LYS A 289 9.55 -14.98 10.71
CA LYS A 289 8.92 -13.71 10.32
C LYS A 289 8.90 -13.48 8.81
N MET A 290 9.72 -14.24 8.07
CA MET A 290 9.80 -14.20 6.61
C MET A 290 8.98 -15.31 5.95
N GLN A 291 8.14 -15.99 6.72
CA GLN A 291 7.25 -17.05 6.22
C GLN A 291 5.83 -16.54 6.08
N CYS A 292 5.15 -16.99 5.03
CA CYS A 292 3.70 -16.84 4.92
C CYS A 292 3.00 -18.03 5.58
N THR A 293 1.81 -17.78 6.12
CA THR A 293 0.95 -18.82 6.69
C THR A 293 -0.33 -18.94 5.86
N PHE A 294 -0.75 -20.17 5.58
CA PHE A 294 -2.02 -20.47 4.93
C PHE A 294 -2.63 -21.74 5.54
N GLY A 295 -3.64 -21.55 6.40
CA GLY A 295 -4.15 -22.63 7.26
C GLY A 295 -3.04 -23.23 8.13
N LYS A 296 -2.77 -24.52 7.95
CA LYS A 296 -1.68 -25.25 8.65
C LYS A 296 -0.33 -25.16 7.92
N LEU A 297 -0.31 -24.65 6.70
CA LEU A 297 0.88 -24.59 5.86
C LEU A 297 1.74 -23.38 6.22
N LYS A 298 3.06 -23.60 6.21
CA LYS A 298 4.07 -22.54 6.28
C LYS A 298 4.83 -22.53 4.97
N LEU A 299 4.90 -21.36 4.35
CA LEU A 299 5.53 -21.13 3.06
C LEU A 299 6.72 -20.22 3.26
N ASN A 300 7.88 -20.62 2.76
CA ASN A 300 9.01 -19.71 2.67
C ASN A 300 8.77 -18.72 1.54
N TYR A 301 9.47 -17.60 1.58
CA TYR A 301 9.50 -16.66 0.47
C TYR A 301 9.80 -17.41 -0.84
N GLY A 302 8.94 -17.21 -1.84
CA GLY A 302 9.05 -17.84 -3.15
C GLY A 302 8.32 -19.18 -3.29
N ASP A 303 7.86 -19.80 -2.21
CA ASP A 303 7.07 -21.04 -2.29
C ASP A 303 5.65 -20.77 -2.81
N SER A 304 5.09 -21.78 -3.48
CA SER A 304 3.74 -21.74 -4.04
C SER A 304 2.81 -22.73 -3.35
N ILE A 305 1.50 -22.52 -3.46
CA ILE A 305 0.47 -23.46 -2.98
C ILE A 305 -0.03 -24.28 -4.17
N SER A 306 -0.19 -25.59 -4.01
CA SER A 306 -0.79 -26.45 -5.04
C SER A 306 -2.19 -25.96 -5.41
N SER A 307 -2.50 -25.86 -6.70
CA SER A 307 -3.81 -25.43 -7.18
C SER A 307 -4.34 -26.40 -8.23
N ASP A 308 -5.59 -26.83 -8.09
CA ASP A 308 -6.31 -27.58 -9.12
C ASP A 308 -6.77 -26.66 -10.27
N ASP A 309 -6.90 -25.35 -9.98
CA ASP A 309 -7.18 -24.33 -10.98
C ASP A 309 -5.88 -23.85 -11.62
N LYS A 310 -5.71 -24.15 -12.91
CA LYS A 310 -4.55 -23.73 -13.71
C LYS A 310 -4.49 -22.23 -13.96
N CYS A 311 -5.61 -21.54 -13.79
CA CYS A 311 -5.73 -20.11 -14.00
C CYS A 311 -5.32 -19.30 -12.77
N VAL A 312 -5.20 -19.93 -11.60
CA VAL A 312 -4.89 -19.27 -10.34
C VAL A 312 -3.58 -19.80 -9.77
N SER A 313 -2.61 -18.91 -9.59
CA SER A 313 -1.33 -19.21 -8.95
C SER A 313 -1.20 -18.45 -7.63
N CYS A 314 -0.92 -19.17 -6.54
CA CYS A 314 -0.79 -18.60 -5.20
C CYS A 314 0.64 -18.76 -4.70
N LYS A 315 1.26 -17.65 -4.30
CA LYS A 315 2.69 -17.62 -3.95
C LYS A 315 2.95 -16.74 -2.72
N CYS A 316 3.90 -17.15 -1.89
CA CYS A 316 4.42 -16.32 -0.81
C CYS A 316 5.45 -15.33 -1.37
N THR A 317 5.02 -14.13 -1.75
CA THR A 317 5.93 -13.09 -2.25
C THR A 317 6.12 -11.94 -1.27
N VAL A 318 5.21 -11.77 -0.30
CA VAL A 318 5.32 -10.78 0.78
C VAL A 318 4.61 -11.35 2.03
N PRO A 319 5.33 -11.72 3.10
CA PRO A 319 4.74 -12.20 4.35
C PRO A 319 3.88 -11.16 5.06
N PRO A 320 2.89 -11.56 5.89
CA PRO A 320 2.67 -12.91 6.44
C PRO A 320 1.66 -13.78 5.68
N MET A 321 1.03 -13.27 4.62
CA MET A 321 0.00 -14.00 3.87
C MET A 321 0.46 -14.22 2.43
N PRO A 322 0.29 -15.43 1.86
CA PRO A 322 0.39 -15.57 0.42
C PRO A 322 -0.77 -14.83 -0.26
N HIS A 323 -0.61 -14.52 -1.53
CA HIS A 323 -1.71 -14.04 -2.37
C HIS A 323 -1.73 -14.79 -3.68
N CYS A 324 -2.90 -14.82 -4.29
CA CYS A 324 -3.12 -15.49 -5.56
C CYS A 324 -3.30 -14.46 -6.68
N ILE A 325 -2.91 -14.87 -7.87
CA ILE A 325 -3.12 -14.13 -9.11
C ILE A 325 -3.88 -15.05 -10.06
N GLN A 326 -5.03 -14.58 -10.54
CA GLN A 326 -5.72 -15.15 -11.68
C GLN A 326 -5.13 -14.59 -12.97
N SER A 327 -4.72 -15.47 -13.89
CA SER A 327 -4.18 -15.09 -15.20
C SER A 327 -5.25 -14.43 -16.06
N ARG A 328 -4.85 -13.48 -16.92
CA ARG A 328 -5.71 -12.83 -17.93
C ARG A 328 -6.00 -13.72 -19.14
N ASP A 329 -5.19 -14.76 -19.34
CA ASP A 329 -5.36 -15.74 -20.43
C ASP A 329 -6.42 -16.80 -20.09
N CYS A 330 -7.02 -16.63 -18.92
CA CYS A 330 -8.26 -17.23 -18.47
C CYS A 330 -9.28 -16.09 -18.28
#